data_AF-A0A7X1WQ70-F1
#
_entry.id   AF-A0A7X1WQ70-F1
#
_cell.length_a   1.000
_cell.length_b   1.000
_cell.length_c   1.000
_cell.angle_alpha   90.00
_cell.angle_beta   90.00
_cell.angle_gamma   90.00
#
_symmetry.space_group_name_H-M   'P 1'
#
loop_
_entity.id
_entity.type
_entity.pdbx_description
1 polymer ?
#
loop_
_entity_poly.entity_id
_entity_poly.type
_entity_poly.pdbx_seq_one_letter_code
_entity_poly.pdbx_strand_id
1 'polypeptide(L)'
;MLVTRGHQLGRYAQSAGQPKPQLDERVQRVTGVEVFGAYREGQLLLGAPHDPAQGALAFEADDVVLATGRRACPPVIPNMWLPGVMDARTALIMAHEQAVAPGARVVVVGNGDQTAHANRLRELGVNVVAVKAISELRRVLGRNAVSAALFEQPVACDALV
;
A
#
# COMPACT_ATOMS: atom_id res chain seq x y z
N MET A 1 -24.13 -1.26 5.60
CA MET A 1 -23.41 -2.14 4.65
C MET A 1 -21.97 -1.67 4.52
N LEU A 2 -21.01 -2.57 4.31
CA LEU A 2 -19.61 -2.27 4.05
C LEU A 2 -19.20 -2.88 2.70
N VAL A 3 -18.73 -2.04 1.79
CA VAL A 3 -18.23 -2.45 0.48
C VAL A 3 -16.71 -2.28 0.43
N THR A 4 -15.99 -3.28 -0.07
CA THR A 4 -14.53 -3.22 -0.22
C THR A 4 -14.06 -3.89 -1.51
N ARG A 5 -13.03 -3.28 -2.10
CA ARG A 5 -12.31 -3.86 -3.23
C ARG A 5 -11.59 -5.16 -2.87
N GLY A 6 -11.10 -5.30 -1.64
CA GLY A 6 -10.38 -6.50 -1.22
C GLY A 6 -11.30 -7.71 -1.08
N HIS A 7 -10.83 -8.91 -1.42
CA HIS A 7 -11.52 -10.16 -1.07
C HIS A 7 -11.50 -10.45 0.45
N GLN A 8 -10.66 -9.73 1.19
CA GLN A 8 -10.55 -9.80 2.64
C GLN A 8 -10.50 -8.38 3.23
N LEU A 9 -11.08 -8.22 4.42
CA LEU A 9 -11.08 -6.96 5.16
C LEU A 9 -9.71 -6.66 5.77
N GLY A 10 -9.37 -5.38 5.84
CA GLY A 10 -8.19 -4.93 6.58
C GLY A 10 -6.88 -5.51 6.05
N ARG A 11 -6.81 -5.93 4.78
CA ARG A 11 -5.63 -6.56 4.16
C ARG A 11 -4.34 -5.79 4.48
N TYR A 12 -4.31 -4.50 4.13
CA TYR A 12 -3.15 -3.65 4.40
C TYR A 12 -2.90 -3.42 5.90
N ALA A 13 -3.96 -3.28 6.70
CA ALA A 13 -3.83 -3.11 8.14
C ALA A 13 -3.10 -4.33 8.77
N GLN A 14 -3.45 -5.54 8.35
CA GLN A 14 -2.78 -6.77 8.77
C GLN A 14 -1.32 -6.84 8.32
N SER A 15 -1.01 -6.46 7.08
CA SER A 15 0.39 -6.37 6.61
C SER A 15 1.20 -5.40 7.47
N ALA A 16 0.58 -4.29 7.89
CA ALA A 16 1.16 -3.31 8.80
C ALA A 16 1.16 -3.74 10.30
N GLY A 17 0.73 -4.97 10.62
CA GLY A 17 0.73 -5.50 11.99
C GLY A 17 -0.49 -5.13 12.84
N GLN A 18 -1.49 -4.50 12.25
CA GLN A 18 -2.75 -4.18 12.93
C GLN A 18 -3.68 -5.40 12.96
N PRO A 19 -4.44 -5.59 14.05
CA PRO A 19 -5.38 -6.70 14.15
C PRO A 19 -6.49 -6.58 13.10
N LYS A 20 -7.03 -7.73 12.70
CA LYS A 20 -8.21 -7.78 11.84
C LYS A 20 -9.40 -7.15 12.59
N PRO A 21 -10.15 -6.22 11.95
CA PRO A 21 -11.30 -5.62 12.61
C PRO A 21 -12.40 -6.66 12.82
N GLN A 22 -13.00 -6.64 14.02
CA GLN A 22 -14.23 -7.35 14.31
C GLN A 22 -15.42 -6.49 13.87
N LEU A 23 -16.30 -7.06 13.07
CA LEU A 23 -17.52 -6.39 12.64
C LEU A 23 -18.71 -6.92 13.44
N ASP A 24 -19.63 -6.01 13.77
CA ASP A 24 -20.95 -6.35 14.28
C ASP A 24 -21.72 -7.21 13.27
N GLU A 25 -22.51 -8.16 13.74
CA GLU A 25 -23.24 -9.12 12.91
C GLU A 25 -24.23 -8.45 11.96
N ARG A 26 -24.72 -7.25 12.30
CA ARG A 26 -25.62 -6.45 11.45
C ARG A 26 -24.92 -5.87 10.22
N VAL A 27 -23.58 -5.87 10.17
CA VAL A 27 -22.83 -5.31 9.05
C VAL A 27 -22.82 -6.31 7.89
N GLN A 28 -23.68 -6.07 6.91
CA GLN A 28 -23.62 -6.73 5.59
C GLN A 28 -22.33 -6.33 4.87
N ARG A 29 -21.61 -7.32 4.35
CA ARG A 29 -20.30 -7.17 3.70
C ARG A 29 -20.40 -7.53 2.22
N VAL A 30 -19.84 -6.67 1.38
CA VAL A 30 -19.65 -6.92 -0.05
C VAL A 30 -18.17 -6.76 -0.36
N THR A 31 -17.49 -7.87 -0.68
CA THR A 31 -16.04 -7.92 -0.90
C THR A 31 -15.71 -8.17 -2.36
N GLY A 32 -14.52 -7.77 -2.81
CA GLY A 32 -14.12 -7.97 -4.20
C GLY A 32 -14.87 -7.05 -5.18
N VAL A 33 -15.36 -5.91 -4.71
CA VAL A 33 -16.12 -4.95 -5.51
C VAL A 33 -15.48 -3.59 -5.44
N GLU A 34 -15.16 -3.01 -6.60
CA GLU A 34 -14.66 -1.65 -6.73
C GLU A 34 -15.83 -0.71 -7.00
N VAL A 35 -16.19 0.12 -6.01
CA VAL A 35 -17.14 1.22 -6.20
C VAL A 35 -16.45 2.27 -7.06
N PHE A 36 -16.95 2.48 -8.27
CA PHE A 36 -16.33 3.36 -9.26
C PHE A 36 -17.07 4.69 -9.45
N GLY A 37 -18.30 4.80 -8.93
CA GLY A 37 -19.11 6.01 -9.09
C GLY A 37 -20.11 6.21 -7.96
N ALA A 38 -20.30 7.48 -7.58
CA ALA A 38 -21.35 7.92 -6.68
C ALA A 38 -22.17 8.99 -7.41
N TYR A 39 -23.49 8.82 -7.39
CA TYR A 39 -24.46 9.63 -8.12
C TYR A 39 -25.55 10.08 -7.16
N ARG A 40 -26.38 11.05 -7.59
CA ARG A 40 -27.52 11.56 -6.82
C ARG A 40 -27.12 11.90 -5.37
N GLU A 41 -26.03 12.66 -5.22
CA GLU A 41 -25.51 13.09 -3.91
C GLU A 41 -25.15 11.93 -2.97
N GLY A 42 -24.80 10.76 -3.52
CA GLY A 42 -24.43 9.57 -2.75
C GLY A 42 -25.56 8.58 -2.55
N GLN A 43 -26.79 8.92 -2.93
CA GLN A 43 -27.94 8.02 -2.81
C GLN A 43 -27.83 6.78 -3.70
N LEU A 44 -27.07 6.86 -4.80
CA LEU A 44 -26.82 5.74 -5.70
C LEU A 44 -25.32 5.57 -5.94
N LEU A 45 -24.78 4.41 -5.58
CA LEU A 45 -23.40 4.03 -5.88
C LEU A 45 -23.38 2.86 -6.85
N LEU A 46 -22.43 2.88 -7.78
CA LEU A 46 -22.20 1.76 -8.71
C LEU A 46 -20.86 1.10 -8.41
N GLY A 47 -20.86 -0.24 -8.35
CA GLY A 47 -19.67 -1.04 -8.14
C GLY A 47 -19.50 -2.12 -9.19
N ALA A 48 -18.24 -2.39 -9.54
CA ALA A 48 -17.85 -3.47 -10.43
C ALA A 48 -17.19 -4.59 -9.60
N PRO A 49 -17.74 -5.82 -9.61
CA PRO A 49 -17.06 -6.98 -9.06
C PRO A 49 -15.75 -7.26 -9.81
N HIS A 50 -14.75 -7.82 -9.13
CA HIS A 50 -13.53 -8.31 -9.77
C HIS A 50 -13.77 -9.54 -10.65
N ASP A 51 -14.82 -10.31 -10.37
CA ASP A 51 -15.26 -11.42 -11.21
C ASP A 51 -16.09 -10.87 -12.37
N PRO A 52 -15.58 -10.90 -13.62
CA PRO A 52 -16.28 -10.32 -14.77
C PRO A 52 -17.55 -11.10 -15.17
N ALA A 53 -17.75 -12.32 -14.64
CA ALA A 53 -18.99 -13.05 -14.83
C ALA A 53 -20.15 -12.46 -14.01
N GLN A 54 -19.85 -11.63 -13.00
CA GLN A 54 -20.84 -10.95 -12.19
C GLN A 54 -21.20 -9.59 -12.80
N GLY A 55 -22.49 -9.29 -12.84
CA GLY A 55 -22.97 -7.98 -13.26
C GLY A 55 -22.53 -6.87 -12.31
N ALA A 56 -22.55 -5.63 -12.81
CA ALA A 56 -22.37 -4.46 -11.96
C ALA A 56 -23.42 -4.41 -10.85
N LEU A 57 -23.03 -3.92 -9.69
CA LEU A 57 -23.89 -3.77 -8.52
C LEU A 57 -24.31 -2.31 -8.38
N ALA A 58 -25.60 -2.11 -8.07
CA ALA A 58 -26.13 -0.83 -7.65
C ALA A 58 -26.40 -0.87 -6.13
N PHE A 59 -25.96 0.15 -5.43
CA PHE A 59 -26.17 0.31 -4.00
C PHE A 59 -26.98 1.58 -3.77
N GLU A 60 -28.06 1.45 -3.01
CA GLU A 60 -28.83 2.58 -2.51
C GLU A 60 -28.57 2.74 -1.00
N ALA A 61 -28.34 3.98 -0.57
CA ALA A 61 -28.07 4.30 0.83
C ALA A 61 -28.55 5.72 1.14
N ASP A 62 -29.11 5.90 2.34
CA ASP A 62 -29.47 7.23 2.84
C ASP A 62 -28.22 8.04 3.22
N ASP A 63 -27.22 7.36 3.81
CA ASP A 63 -25.95 7.95 4.25
C ASP A 63 -24.76 7.17 3.67
N VAL A 64 -23.73 7.92 3.25
CA VAL A 64 -22.49 7.35 2.70
C VAL A 64 -21.27 7.82 3.47
N VAL A 65 -20.47 6.85 3.92
CA VAL A 65 -19.15 7.10 4.50
C VAL A 65 -18.07 6.65 3.52
N LEU A 66 -17.27 7.61 3.03
CA LEU A 66 -16.13 7.32 2.16
C LEU A 66 -14.87 7.05 2.99
N ALA A 67 -14.50 5.78 3.09
CA ALA A 67 -13.30 5.31 3.79
C ALA A 67 -12.28 4.67 2.83
N THR A 68 -12.04 5.31 1.68
CA THR A 68 -11.21 4.77 0.57
C THR A 68 -9.70 4.75 0.85
N GLY A 69 -9.29 5.26 2.01
CA GLY A 69 -7.90 5.27 2.48
C GLY A 69 -7.07 6.37 1.83
N ARG A 70 -5.74 6.17 1.81
CA ARG A 70 -4.76 7.07 1.21
C ARG A 70 -3.86 6.31 0.23
N ARG A 71 -3.29 7.02 -0.74
CA ARG A 71 -2.26 6.48 -1.65
C ARG A 71 -0.93 7.19 -1.36
N ALA A 72 0.17 6.47 -1.53
CA ALA A 72 1.49 7.08 -1.47
C ALA A 72 1.66 8.09 -2.62
N CYS A 73 2.31 9.21 -2.33
CA CYS A 73 2.70 10.20 -3.33
C CYS A 73 4.24 10.15 -3.43
N PRO A 74 4.80 9.41 -4.40
CA PRO A 74 6.26 9.32 -4.55
C PRO A 74 6.83 10.69 -4.93
N PRO A 75 8.01 11.08 -4.40
CA PRO A 75 8.62 12.36 -4.73
C PRO A 75 9.11 12.39 -6.18
N VAL A 76 9.18 13.60 -6.75
CA VAL A 76 9.75 13.82 -8.09
C VAL A 76 11.25 14.02 -7.97
N ILE A 77 11.99 12.92 -7.82
CA ILE A 77 13.45 12.91 -7.84
C ILE A 77 13.95 11.99 -8.96
N PRO A 78 15.20 12.17 -9.44
CA PRO A 78 15.71 11.36 -10.54
C PRO A 78 15.71 9.86 -10.20
N ASN A 79 15.33 9.06 -11.21
CA ASN A 79 15.34 7.59 -11.21
C ASN A 79 14.35 6.89 -10.26
N MET A 80 13.29 7.55 -9.79
CA MET A 80 12.22 6.90 -8.99
C MET A 80 11.41 5.82 -9.74
N TRP A 81 11.59 5.71 -11.05
CA TRP A 81 10.94 4.72 -11.91
C TRP A 81 11.73 3.40 -12.01
N LEU A 82 12.94 3.32 -11.43
CA LEU A 82 13.77 2.12 -11.53
C LEU A 82 13.10 0.92 -10.84
N PRO A 83 13.16 -0.29 -11.44
CA PRO A 83 12.78 -1.52 -10.75
C PRO A 83 13.53 -1.68 -9.42
N GLY A 84 12.79 -1.97 -8.35
CA GLY A 84 13.28 -1.98 -6.97
C GLY A 84 12.78 -0.77 -6.15
N VAL A 85 12.23 0.26 -6.79
CA VAL A 85 11.48 1.32 -6.08
C VAL A 85 10.02 0.89 -5.93
N MET A 86 9.47 0.94 -4.72
CA MET A 86 8.07 0.65 -4.44
C MET A 86 7.57 1.42 -3.23
N ASP A 87 6.26 1.48 -2.98
CA ASP A 87 5.74 2.08 -1.74
C ASP A 87 5.76 1.10 -0.56
N ALA A 88 5.71 1.64 0.66
CA ALA A 88 5.65 0.86 1.90
C ALA A 88 4.50 -0.16 1.90
N ARG A 89 3.35 0.16 1.29
CA ARG A 89 2.22 -0.74 1.18
C ARG A 89 2.55 -1.99 0.38
N THR A 90 3.21 -1.82 -0.76
CA THR A 90 3.65 -2.91 -1.64
C THR A 90 4.69 -3.76 -0.93
N ALA A 91 5.70 -3.14 -0.34
CA ALA A 91 6.76 -3.84 0.40
C ALA A 91 6.20 -4.71 1.55
N LEU A 92 5.25 -4.16 2.33
CA LEU A 92 4.60 -4.88 3.42
C LEU A 92 3.72 -6.03 2.93
N ILE A 93 2.97 -5.85 1.84
CA ILE A 93 2.15 -6.93 1.25
C ILE A 93 3.05 -8.05 0.73
N MET A 94 4.14 -7.73 0.03
CA MET A 94 5.10 -8.73 -0.45
C MET A 94 5.68 -9.54 0.72
N ALA A 95 6.18 -8.86 1.75
CA ALA A 95 6.79 -9.53 2.89
C ALA A 95 5.79 -10.33 3.73
N HIS A 96 4.59 -9.79 3.99
CA HIS A 96 3.62 -10.40 4.87
C HIS A 96 2.77 -11.49 4.20
N GLU A 97 2.21 -11.21 3.02
CA GLU A 97 1.23 -12.11 2.40
C GLU A 97 1.85 -13.07 1.40
N GLN A 98 2.89 -12.62 0.71
CA GLN A 98 3.53 -13.41 -0.35
C GLN A 98 4.80 -14.11 0.16
N ALA A 99 5.24 -13.80 1.39
CA ALA A 99 6.51 -14.25 1.96
C ALA A 99 7.72 -13.96 1.05
N VAL A 100 7.66 -12.83 0.33
CA VAL A 100 8.72 -12.36 -0.58
C VAL A 100 9.35 -11.09 -0.02
N ALA A 101 10.65 -11.12 0.24
CA ALA A 101 11.38 -9.92 0.60
C ALA A 101 11.39 -8.91 -0.58
N PRO A 102 11.17 -7.61 -0.34
CA PRO A 102 11.24 -6.57 -1.38
C PRO A 102 12.60 -6.51 -2.10
N GLY A 103 13.66 -6.91 -1.40
CA GLY A 103 15.04 -6.97 -1.86
C GLY A 103 15.94 -7.62 -0.80
N ALA A 104 17.20 -7.87 -1.14
CA ALA A 104 18.19 -8.39 -0.20
C ALA A 104 18.77 -7.28 0.71
N ARG A 105 18.71 -6.02 0.29
CA ARG A 105 19.11 -4.84 1.08
C ARG A 105 18.13 -3.71 0.82
N VAL A 106 17.29 -3.42 1.81
CA VAL A 106 16.19 -2.48 1.68
C VAL A 106 16.50 -1.16 2.39
N VAL A 107 16.37 -0.05 1.68
CA VAL A 107 16.35 1.30 2.27
C VAL A 107 14.90 1.74 2.40
N VAL A 108 14.50 2.24 3.56
CA VAL A 108 13.17 2.81 3.79
C VAL A 108 13.27 4.31 3.95
N VAL A 109 12.46 5.05 3.20
CA VAL A 109 12.36 6.50 3.24
C VAL A 109 10.93 6.94 3.50
N GLY A 110 10.75 8.09 4.15
CA GLY A 110 9.41 8.62 4.40
C GLY A 110 9.40 9.96 5.10
N ASN A 111 8.20 10.45 5.41
CA ASN A 111 7.95 11.77 6.00
C ASN A 111 7.18 11.69 7.35
N GLY A 112 7.28 10.57 8.06
CA GLY A 112 6.69 10.38 9.40
C GLY A 112 6.66 8.92 9.83
N ASP A 113 6.19 8.02 8.94
CA ASP A 113 5.91 6.62 9.29
C ASP A 113 7.04 5.64 8.93
N GLN A 114 8.16 6.12 8.37
CA GLN A 114 9.23 5.26 7.85
C GLN A 114 9.83 4.32 8.90
N THR A 115 9.95 4.78 10.15
CA THR A 115 10.48 3.95 11.23
C THR A 115 9.53 2.81 11.60
N ALA A 116 8.22 3.08 11.63
CA ALA A 116 7.21 2.06 11.91
C ALA A 116 7.17 1.01 10.78
N HIS A 117 7.21 1.45 9.52
CA HIS A 117 7.27 0.53 8.38
C HIS A 117 8.57 -0.29 8.36
N ALA A 118 9.72 0.34 8.64
CA ALA A 118 11.00 -0.36 8.71
C ALA A 118 11.02 -1.42 9.83
N ASN A 119 10.49 -1.11 11.01
CA ASN A 119 10.40 -2.08 12.11
C ASN A 119 9.51 -3.26 11.72
N ARG A 120 8.34 -2.99 11.13
CA ARG A 120 7.45 -4.04 10.65
C ARG A 120 8.10 -4.92 9.59
N LEU A 121 8.84 -4.33 8.65
CA LEU A 121 9.60 -5.08 7.64
C LEU A 121 10.68 -5.97 8.29
N ARG A 122 11.38 -5.48 9.31
CA ARG A 122 12.37 -6.29 10.06
C ARG A 122 11.72 -7.45 10.80
N GLU A 123 10.56 -7.25 11.43
CA GLU A 123 9.78 -8.33 12.07
C GLU A 123 9.40 -9.43 11.06
N LEU A 124 9.18 -9.05 9.80
CA LEU A 124 8.89 -9.96 8.69
C LEU A 124 10.17 -10.56 8.05
N GLY A 125 11.35 -10.33 8.64
CA GLY A 125 12.62 -10.91 8.19
C GLY A 125 13.30 -10.13 7.04
N VAL A 126 12.83 -8.93 6.71
CA VAL A 126 13.44 -8.10 5.66
C VAL A 126 14.70 -7.40 6.18
N ASN A 127 15.79 -7.48 5.41
CA ASN A 127 17.05 -6.81 5.72
C ASN A 127 16.99 -5.30 5.40
N VAL A 128 16.50 -4.52 6.36
CA VAL A 128 16.45 -3.05 6.25
C VAL A 128 17.81 -2.45 6.65
N VAL A 129 18.57 -1.99 5.66
CA VAL A 129 19.95 -1.48 5.82
C VAL A 129 20.02 0.00 6.19
N ALA A 130 18.99 0.80 5.88
CA ALA A 130 18.89 2.18 6.33
C ALA A 130 17.44 2.66 6.41
N VAL A 131 17.20 3.63 7.30
CA VAL A 131 15.93 4.37 7.42
C VAL A 131 16.25 5.85 7.43
N LYS A 132 15.68 6.62 6.50
CA LYS A 132 16.01 8.05 6.32
C LYS A 132 14.77 8.89 6.01
N ALA A 133 14.87 10.20 6.19
CA ALA A 133 13.80 11.08 5.75
C ALA A 133 13.79 11.18 4.22
N ILE A 134 12.60 11.24 3.62
CA ILE A 134 12.45 11.40 2.17
C ILE A 134 13.08 12.71 1.66
N SER A 135 13.13 13.74 2.51
CA SER A 135 13.77 15.03 2.21
C SER A 135 15.29 14.94 2.06
N GLU A 136 15.92 13.90 2.59
CA GLU A 136 17.37 13.67 2.41
C GLU A 136 17.68 12.98 1.08
N LEU A 137 16.70 12.31 0.46
CA LEU A 137 16.91 11.49 -0.72
C LEU A 137 17.07 12.38 -1.96
N ARG A 138 18.26 12.34 -2.57
CA ARG A 138 18.60 13.18 -3.73
C ARG A 138 18.30 12.49 -5.06
N ARG A 139 18.56 11.18 -5.15
CA ARG A 139 18.40 10.38 -6.38
C ARG A 139 18.46 8.89 -6.06
N VAL A 140 17.82 8.07 -6.90
CA VAL A 140 18.02 6.62 -6.92
C VAL A 140 19.13 6.27 -7.91
N LEU A 141 20.11 5.46 -7.50
CA LEU A 141 21.22 5.02 -8.35
C LEU A 141 20.92 3.64 -8.94
N GLY A 142 21.32 3.43 -10.18
CA GLY A 142 21.07 2.20 -10.92
C GLY A 142 21.02 2.43 -12.42
N ARG A 143 21.15 1.34 -13.19
CA ARG A 143 21.00 1.35 -14.65
C ARG A 143 19.69 0.71 -15.08
N ASN A 144 19.48 -0.55 -14.70
CA ASN A 144 18.27 -1.33 -15.04
C ASN A 144 17.43 -1.68 -13.80
N ALA A 145 17.98 -1.48 -12.61
CA ALA A 145 17.35 -1.70 -11.31
C ALA A 145 18.10 -0.86 -10.26
N VAL A 146 17.50 -0.68 -9.09
CA VAL A 146 18.13 0.00 -7.94
C VAL A 146 19.44 -0.72 -7.56
N SER A 147 20.50 0.05 -7.40
CA SER A 147 21.79 -0.42 -6.85
C SER A 147 22.25 0.36 -5.62
N ALA A 148 21.73 1.58 -5.44
CA ALA A 148 21.93 2.39 -4.24
C ALA A 148 20.90 3.54 -4.17
N ALA A 149 20.74 4.13 -2.99
CA ALA A 149 20.03 5.38 -2.78
C ALA A 149 21.03 6.48 -2.42
N LEU A 150 20.99 7.62 -3.13
CA LEU A 150 21.90 8.74 -2.90
C LEU A 150 21.29 9.74 -1.92
N PHE A 151 21.95 9.90 -0.78
CA PHE A 151 21.71 10.96 0.20
C PHE A 151 22.90 11.94 0.16
N GLU A 152 23.42 12.37 1.31
CA GLU A 152 24.77 12.97 1.38
C GLU A 152 25.85 11.97 0.95
N GLN A 153 25.68 10.71 1.36
CA GLN A 153 26.50 9.58 0.94
C GLN A 153 25.60 8.49 0.35
N PRO A 154 26.10 7.73 -0.64
CA PRO A 154 25.33 6.63 -1.23
C PRO A 154 25.20 5.47 -0.22
N VAL A 155 24.00 4.92 -0.13
CA VAL A 155 23.73 3.68 0.62
C VAL A 155 23.44 2.57 -0.38
N ALA A 156 24.24 1.51 -0.39
CA ALA A 156 24.05 0.39 -1.29
C ALA A 156 22.79 -0.42 -0.93
N CYS A 157 21.89 -0.59 -1.90
CA CYS A 157 20.61 -1.26 -1.72
C CYS A 157 20.09 -1.79 -3.07
N ASP A 158 19.22 -2.79 -3.04
CA ASP A 158 18.54 -3.32 -4.23
C ASP A 158 17.03 -3.07 -4.20
N ALA A 159 16.50 -2.55 -3.08
CA ALA A 159 15.16 -2.00 -3.00
C ALA A 159 15.13 -0.68 -2.20
N LEU A 160 14.30 0.26 -2.69
CA LEU A 160 13.96 1.51 -2.04
C LEU A 160 12.44 1.51 -1.78
N VAL A 161 12.07 1.72 -0.52
CA VAL A 161 10.69 1.69 -0.02
C VAL A 161 10.29 3.04 0.55
#